data_AF-A0AAQ4CZR3-F1
#
_entry.id   AF-A0AAQ4CZR3-F1
#
_cell.length_a   1.000
_cell.length_b   1.000
_cell.length_c   1.000
_cell.angle_alpha   90.00
_cell.angle_beta   90.00
_cell.angle_gamma   90.00
#
_symmetry.space_group_name_H-M   'P 1'
#
loop_
_entity.id
_entity.type
_entity.pdbx_description
1 polymer ?
#
loop_
_entity_poly.entity_id
_entity_poly.type
_entity_poly.pdbx_seq_one_letter_code
_entity_poly.pdbx_strand_id
1 'polypeptide(L)'
;MEKFCVGEMSALEKLYAGETPHWSNSALEKLRAGETPCCIKSALEKLRAGETPRWSNSVLDKLRAGETPCWRNSVLEKLRVGEIVRWRNCALEKLRVGESPCWRNSVLEKLRAGDISRWRNSALMKLRVGESLRWRKVRVGEKSALEKLRAGETPCCIKSALEKLRAGETPRWRNSVLDKLRAGETPCWRNSVLEKLRAGETLRRRNSALE
;
A
#
# COMPACT_ATOMS: atom_id res chain seq x y z
N MET A 1 -28.86 21.36 12.13
CA MET A 1 -28.25 21.25 13.47
C MET A 1 -27.04 20.32 13.35
N GLU A 2 -25.87 20.91 13.11
CA GLU A 2 -24.58 20.19 13.11
C GLU A 2 -24.32 19.67 14.53
N LYS A 3 -24.38 18.36 14.73
CA LYS A 3 -23.94 17.76 16.00
C LYS A 3 -22.42 17.62 15.96
N PHE A 4 -21.72 18.65 16.43
CA PHE A 4 -20.31 18.56 16.80
C PHE A 4 -20.17 17.60 17.98
N CYS A 5 -19.98 16.31 17.70
CA CYS A 5 -19.62 15.35 18.75
C CYS A 5 -18.13 15.49 19.09
N VAL A 6 -17.78 16.49 19.92
CA VAL A 6 -16.48 16.55 20.60
C VAL A 6 -16.53 15.54 21.75
N GLY A 7 -16.34 14.26 21.41
CA GLY A 7 -16.31 13.19 22.40
C GLY A 7 -14.92 13.05 22.99
N GLU A 8 -14.64 13.73 24.11
CA GLU A 8 -13.51 13.37 24.96
C GLU A 8 -13.90 12.13 25.78
N MET A 9 -13.17 11.03 25.58
CA MET A 9 -13.33 9.71 26.20
C MET A 9 -14.75 9.12 26.19
N SER A 10 -15.25 8.76 25.00
CA SER A 10 -16.49 8.00 24.87
C SER A 10 -16.17 6.56 24.44
N ALA A 11 -16.24 5.62 25.37
CA ALA A 11 -16.30 4.19 25.04
C ALA A 11 -17.74 3.85 24.64
N LEU A 12 -18.03 3.88 23.34
CA LEU A 12 -19.38 3.63 22.81
C LEU A 12 -19.37 2.39 21.91
N GLU A 13 -20.38 1.54 22.11
CA GLU A 13 -20.51 0.26 21.43
C GLU A 13 -20.84 0.44 19.93
N LYS A 14 -21.69 1.43 19.60
CA LYS A 14 -22.13 1.71 18.22
C LYS A 14 -22.36 3.21 18.04
N LEU A 15 -21.65 3.83 17.09
CA LEU A 15 -21.86 5.23 16.71
C LEU A 15 -22.17 5.40 15.22
N TYR A 16 -23.10 6.30 14.94
CA TYR A 16 -23.41 6.82 13.61
C TYR A 16 -23.14 8.31 13.63
N ALA A 17 -22.31 8.78 12.71
CA ALA A 17 -21.96 10.17 12.62
C ALA A 17 -22.07 10.68 11.19
N GLY A 18 -22.57 11.92 11.09
CA GLY A 18 -22.96 12.56 9.83
C GLY A 18 -21.79 13.02 8.98
N GLU A 19 -21.95 14.17 8.35
CA GLU A 19 -21.10 14.64 7.24
C GLU A 19 -19.63 14.88 7.66
N THR A 20 -19.36 15.50 8.82
CA THR A 20 -18.01 15.96 9.18
C THR A 20 -17.58 15.69 10.65
N PRO A 21 -17.73 14.48 11.20
CA PRO A 21 -17.43 14.24 12.61
C PRO A 21 -15.94 14.28 12.92
N HIS A 22 -15.60 14.90 14.05
CA HIS A 22 -14.23 14.97 14.55
C HIS A 22 -14.10 14.26 15.89
N TRP A 23 -13.25 13.23 15.98
CA TRP A 23 -12.97 12.53 17.24
C TRP A 23 -11.51 12.63 17.64
N SER A 24 -11.31 12.85 18.94
CA SER A 24 -10.01 12.87 19.59
C SER A 24 -10.05 11.93 20.78
N ASN A 25 -9.04 11.06 20.92
CA ASN A 25 -8.94 10.14 22.07
C ASN A 25 -10.19 9.25 22.24
N SER A 26 -10.61 8.60 21.16
CA SER A 26 -11.84 7.78 21.14
C SER A 26 -11.52 6.28 21.06
N ALA A 27 -12.32 5.46 21.75
CA ALA A 27 -12.27 4.01 21.65
C ALA A 27 -13.67 3.50 21.34
N LEU A 28 -13.90 3.00 20.13
CA LEU A 28 -15.24 2.53 19.71
C LEU A 28 -15.17 1.12 19.14
N GLU A 29 -16.17 0.30 19.45
CA GLU A 29 -16.24 -1.03 18.87
C GLU A 29 -16.71 -0.96 17.41
N LYS A 30 -17.81 -0.23 17.15
CA LYS A 30 -18.38 -0.08 15.81
C LYS A 30 -18.70 1.37 15.49
N LEU A 31 -18.22 1.82 14.34
CA LEU A 31 -18.45 3.16 13.86
C LEU A 31 -18.89 3.18 12.40
N ARG A 32 -19.92 3.97 12.11
CA ARG A 32 -20.29 4.38 10.75
C ARG A 32 -20.19 5.90 10.66
N ALA A 33 -19.34 6.37 9.77
CA ALA A 33 -19.11 7.78 9.55
C ALA A 33 -19.42 8.14 8.10
N GLY A 34 -20.05 9.32 7.91
CA GLY A 34 -20.39 9.87 6.62
C GLY A 34 -19.18 10.42 5.86
N GLU A 35 -19.33 11.61 5.30
CA GLU A 35 -18.56 12.12 4.15
C GLU A 35 -17.12 12.56 4.42
N THR A 36 -16.73 12.93 5.65
CA THR A 36 -15.38 13.46 5.92
C THR A 36 -14.88 13.24 7.38
N PRO A 37 -15.01 12.05 7.99
CA PRO A 37 -14.60 11.87 9.39
C PRO A 37 -13.11 12.13 9.62
N CYS A 38 -12.81 12.85 10.69
CA CYS A 38 -11.45 13.16 11.13
C CYS A 38 -11.20 12.57 12.52
N CYS A 39 -10.18 11.73 12.65
CA CYS A 39 -9.98 10.96 13.86
C CYS A 39 -8.51 10.95 14.27
N ILE A 40 -8.28 11.34 15.52
CA ILE A 40 -6.97 11.50 16.11
C ILE A 40 -6.91 10.61 17.34
N LYS A 41 -5.84 9.82 17.47
CA LYS A 41 -5.61 8.94 18.64
C LYS A 41 -6.82 8.05 18.92
N SER A 42 -7.27 7.30 17.92
CA SER A 42 -8.49 6.50 18.01
C SER A 42 -8.20 5.01 17.89
N ALA A 43 -8.91 4.19 18.67
CA ALA A 43 -8.87 2.73 18.62
C ALA A 43 -10.24 2.20 18.19
N LEU A 44 -10.30 1.47 17.07
CA LEU A 44 -11.56 1.02 16.47
C LEU A 44 -11.52 -0.44 16.01
N GLU A 45 -12.49 -1.25 16.42
CA GLU A 45 -12.56 -2.65 15.95
C GLU A 45 -13.16 -2.74 14.53
N LYS A 46 -14.28 -2.05 14.29
CA LYS A 46 -14.98 -2.07 12.99
C LYS A 46 -15.42 -0.68 12.55
N LEU A 47 -14.98 -0.27 11.36
CA LEU A 47 -15.32 1.02 10.78
C LEU A 47 -15.83 0.91 9.34
N ARG A 48 -16.92 1.64 9.06
CA ARG A 48 -17.30 2.07 7.72
C ARG A 48 -17.23 3.59 7.63
N ALA A 49 -16.31 4.10 6.85
CA ALA A 49 -16.21 5.52 6.55
C ALA A 49 -16.64 5.76 5.10
N GLY A 50 -17.37 6.85 4.88
CA GLY A 50 -17.74 7.33 3.56
C GLY A 50 -16.55 7.99 2.87
N GLU A 51 -16.77 9.18 2.36
CA GLU A 51 -15.79 9.91 1.55
C GLU A 51 -14.65 10.47 2.41
N THR A 52 -13.48 10.64 1.81
CA THR A 52 -12.30 11.39 2.26
C THR A 52 -11.82 11.24 3.73
N PRO A 53 -11.91 10.08 4.42
CA PRO A 53 -11.71 10.05 5.85
C PRO A 53 -10.22 10.23 6.23
N ARG A 54 -9.96 10.96 7.33
CA ARG A 54 -8.61 11.31 7.79
C ARG A 54 -8.30 10.73 9.16
N TRP A 55 -7.19 10.01 9.24
CA TRP A 55 -6.79 9.30 10.45
C TRP A 55 -5.35 9.60 10.82
N SER A 56 -5.13 9.91 12.09
CA SER A 56 -3.81 10.14 12.65
C SER A 56 -3.64 9.40 13.97
N ASN A 57 -2.52 8.69 14.11
CA ASN A 57 -2.19 7.94 15.33
C ASN A 57 -3.30 6.96 15.73
N SER A 58 -3.86 6.19 14.78
CA SER A 58 -5.02 5.33 15.03
C SER A 58 -4.69 3.85 14.88
N VAL A 59 -5.39 3.00 15.63
CA VAL A 59 -5.30 1.54 15.58
C VAL A 59 -6.64 0.97 15.15
N LEU A 60 -6.66 0.18 14.08
CA LEU A 60 -7.90 -0.40 13.56
C LEU A 60 -7.80 -1.86 13.12
N ASP A 61 -8.78 -2.67 13.47
CA ASP A 61 -8.81 -4.07 13.04
C ASP A 61 -9.43 -4.22 11.65
N LYS A 62 -10.68 -3.75 11.46
CA LYS A 62 -11.41 -3.94 10.20
C LYS A 62 -11.99 -2.63 9.70
N LEU A 63 -11.58 -2.22 8.50
CA LEU A 63 -12.11 -1.00 7.90
C LEU A 63 -12.52 -1.17 6.43
N ARG A 64 -13.65 -0.51 6.11
CA ARG A 64 -14.07 -0.19 4.75
C ARG A 64 -14.14 1.33 4.63
N ALA A 65 -13.32 1.89 3.74
CA ALA A 65 -13.38 3.32 3.40
C ALA A 65 -13.88 3.45 1.96
N GLY A 66 -14.63 4.51 1.72
CA GLY A 66 -14.97 4.99 0.39
C GLY A 66 -13.78 5.69 -0.27
N GLU A 67 -14.04 6.85 -0.84
CA GLU A 67 -13.13 7.55 -1.73
C GLU A 67 -12.04 8.31 -0.96
N THR A 68 -10.82 8.35 -1.49
CA THR A 68 -9.71 9.23 -1.04
C THR A 68 -9.21 9.20 0.43
N PRO A 69 -9.22 8.07 1.18
CA PRO A 69 -8.77 8.06 2.57
C PRO A 69 -7.28 8.44 2.77
N CYS A 70 -7.01 9.14 3.88
CA CYS A 70 -5.67 9.58 4.26
C CYS A 70 -5.29 9.09 5.67
N TRP A 71 -4.12 8.44 5.77
CA TRP A 71 -3.64 7.81 6.98
C TRP A 71 -2.24 8.27 7.35
N ARG A 72 -2.05 8.61 8.62
CA ARG A 72 -0.76 8.99 9.20
C ARG A 72 -0.50 8.21 10.48
N ASN A 73 0.69 7.63 10.61
CA ASN A 73 1.15 6.97 11.84
C ASN A 73 0.11 5.97 12.39
N SER A 74 -0.45 5.12 11.54
CA SER A 74 -1.57 4.24 11.91
C SER A 74 -1.23 2.77 11.72
N VAL A 75 -1.79 1.91 12.57
CA VAL A 75 -1.64 0.46 12.53
C VAL A 75 -2.99 -0.18 12.19
N LEU A 76 -3.01 -1.04 11.18
CA LEU A 76 -4.24 -1.65 10.70
C LEU A 76 -4.08 -3.15 10.44
N GLU A 77 -5.12 -3.95 10.64
CA GLU A 77 -5.10 -5.38 10.31
C GLU A 77 -5.67 -5.64 8.92
N LYS A 78 -6.94 -5.29 8.68
CA LYS A 78 -7.66 -5.62 7.44
C LYS A 78 -8.37 -4.42 6.84
N LEU A 79 -8.07 -4.13 5.58
CA LEU A 79 -8.59 -2.97 4.89
C LEU A 79 -9.15 -3.28 3.50
N ARG A 80 -10.28 -2.65 3.19
CA ARG A 80 -10.81 -2.53 1.83
C ARG A 80 -11.06 -1.06 1.51
N VAL A 81 -10.49 -0.59 0.41
CA VAL A 81 -10.67 0.79 -0.06
C VAL A 81 -11.01 0.79 -1.55
N GLY A 82 -11.85 1.73 -1.96
CA GLY A 82 -12.22 1.92 -3.37
C GLY A 82 -11.06 2.55 -4.15
N GLU A 83 -10.96 3.87 -4.08
CA GLU A 83 -10.13 4.64 -5.02
C GLU A 83 -8.80 5.07 -4.39
N ILE A 84 -8.47 6.35 -4.43
CA ILE A 84 -7.15 6.89 -4.10
C ILE A 84 -6.85 6.74 -2.60
N VAL A 85 -5.64 6.30 -2.25
CA VAL A 85 -5.24 6.23 -0.83
C VAL A 85 -3.86 6.79 -0.58
N ARG A 86 -3.71 7.56 0.50
CA ARG A 86 -2.40 8.07 0.93
C ARG A 86 -2.04 7.54 2.31
N TRP A 87 -0.91 6.85 2.38
CA TRP A 87 -0.35 6.27 3.60
C TRP A 87 1.00 6.88 3.92
N ARG A 88 1.17 7.31 5.17
CA ARG A 88 2.44 7.82 5.69
C ARG A 88 2.74 7.21 7.05
N ASN A 89 3.87 6.50 7.15
CA ASN A 89 4.32 5.84 8.38
C ASN A 89 3.29 4.86 8.94
N CYS A 90 2.73 4.00 8.09
CA CYS A 90 1.69 3.05 8.50
C CYS A 90 2.19 1.61 8.46
N ALA A 91 1.60 0.76 9.31
CA ALA A 91 1.80 -0.68 9.30
C ALA A 91 0.46 -1.37 9.02
N LEU A 92 0.42 -2.29 8.05
CA LEU A 92 -0.81 -2.98 7.67
C LEU A 92 -0.57 -4.46 7.34
N GLU A 93 -1.48 -5.35 7.73
CA GLU A 93 -1.35 -6.78 7.42
C GLU A 93 -1.96 -7.10 6.03
N LYS A 94 -3.24 -6.79 5.82
CA LYS A 94 -3.96 -7.17 4.59
C LYS A 94 -4.71 -6.01 3.97
N LEU A 95 -4.46 -5.77 2.69
CA LEU A 95 -5.09 -4.70 1.94
C LEU A 95 -5.65 -5.15 0.59
N ARG A 96 -6.87 -4.67 0.30
CA ARG A 96 -7.43 -4.60 -1.06
C ARG A 96 -7.76 -3.15 -1.39
N VAL A 97 -7.18 -2.64 -2.47
CA VAL A 97 -7.49 -1.31 -3.03
C VAL A 97 -7.94 -1.51 -4.47
N GLY A 98 -8.95 -0.76 -4.89
CA GLY A 98 -9.26 -0.62 -6.32
C GLY A 98 -8.16 0.18 -6.99
N GLU A 99 -8.09 1.48 -6.73
CA GLU A 99 -7.30 2.40 -7.55
C GLU A 99 -6.15 3.10 -6.80
N SER A 100 -5.04 3.35 -7.47
CA SER A 100 -4.08 4.42 -7.11
C SER A 100 -3.53 4.53 -5.67
N PRO A 101 -3.12 3.46 -4.93
CA PRO A 101 -2.54 3.63 -3.60
C PRO A 101 -1.12 4.23 -3.61
N CYS A 102 -0.88 5.19 -2.73
CA CYS A 102 0.40 5.86 -2.51
C CYS A 102 0.94 5.61 -1.09
N TRP A 103 2.15 5.05 -1.01
CA TRP A 103 2.80 4.66 0.24
C TRP A 103 4.11 5.40 0.46
N ARG A 104 4.28 5.92 1.68
CA ARG A 104 5.54 6.52 2.15
C ARG A 104 5.92 5.97 3.52
N ASN A 105 7.14 5.47 3.64
CA ASN A 105 7.71 4.99 4.91
C ASN A 105 6.81 3.96 5.63
N SER A 106 6.20 3.03 4.90
CA SER A 106 5.18 2.12 5.45
C SER A 106 5.56 0.65 5.26
N VAL A 107 4.96 -0.21 6.07
CA VAL A 107 5.16 -1.66 6.04
C VAL A 107 3.83 -2.35 5.77
N LEU A 108 3.81 -3.27 4.82
CA LEU A 108 2.60 -4.04 4.49
C LEU A 108 2.93 -5.52 4.31
N GLU A 109 2.09 -6.44 4.77
CA GLU A 109 2.33 -7.87 4.51
C GLU A 109 1.76 -8.30 3.16
N LYS A 110 0.49 -7.97 2.87
CA LYS A 110 -0.20 -8.40 1.65
C LYS A 110 -1.01 -7.27 1.01
N LEU A 111 -0.71 -6.97 -0.26
CA LEU A 111 -1.47 -6.03 -1.10
C LEU A 111 -2.07 -6.71 -2.32
N ARG A 112 -3.34 -6.39 -2.58
CA ARG A 112 -3.94 -6.47 -3.92
C ARG A 112 -4.40 -5.07 -4.33
N ALA A 113 -3.84 -4.55 -5.41
CA ALA A 113 -4.25 -3.30 -6.04
C ALA A 113 -4.72 -3.59 -7.47
N GLY A 114 -5.75 -2.87 -7.95
CA GLY A 114 -6.20 -2.92 -9.34
C GLY A 114 -5.17 -2.28 -10.26
N ASP A 115 -4.99 -0.97 -10.13
CA ASP A 115 -4.39 -0.21 -11.25
C ASP A 115 -2.97 0.26 -10.94
N ILE A 116 -2.82 1.41 -10.27
CA ILE A 116 -1.52 2.10 -10.12
C ILE A 116 -1.05 2.09 -8.68
N SER A 117 0.08 1.45 -8.38
CA SER A 117 0.67 1.49 -7.04
C SER A 117 1.96 2.31 -7.01
N ARG A 118 2.08 3.25 -6.06
CA ARG A 118 3.31 4.03 -5.83
C ARG A 118 3.88 3.79 -4.44
N TRP A 119 5.12 3.33 -4.39
CA TRP A 119 5.79 2.96 -3.14
C TRP A 119 7.11 3.73 -2.97
N ARG A 120 7.25 4.41 -1.83
CA ARG A 120 8.48 5.13 -1.45
C ARG A 120 8.95 4.70 -0.07
N ASN A 121 10.22 4.28 0.05
CA ASN A 121 10.85 3.93 1.34
C ASN A 121 10.04 2.95 2.18
N SER A 122 9.44 1.95 1.55
CA SER A 122 8.46 1.08 2.19
C SER A 122 8.85 -0.38 1.96
N ALA A 123 8.35 -1.27 2.82
CA ALA A 123 8.58 -2.71 2.76
C ALA A 123 7.24 -3.43 2.56
N LEU A 124 7.23 -4.47 1.73
CA LEU A 124 6.04 -5.26 1.44
C LEU A 124 6.40 -6.73 1.28
N MET A 125 5.67 -7.68 1.85
CA MET A 125 6.01 -9.10 1.62
C MET A 125 5.43 -9.62 0.30
N LYS A 126 4.16 -9.36 0.03
CA LYS A 126 3.45 -9.90 -1.15
C LYS A 126 2.63 -8.83 -1.85
N LEU A 127 2.91 -8.61 -3.14
CA LEU A 127 2.24 -7.63 -3.98
C LEU A 127 1.60 -8.29 -5.21
N ARG A 128 0.33 -7.97 -5.45
CA ARG A 128 -0.35 -8.18 -6.73
C ARG A 128 -0.90 -6.85 -7.22
N VAL A 129 -0.49 -6.46 -8.42
CA VAL A 129 -0.99 -5.28 -9.14
C VAL A 129 -1.48 -5.76 -10.51
N GLY A 130 -2.63 -5.25 -10.95
CA GLY A 130 -3.16 -5.51 -12.29
C GLY A 130 -2.34 -4.80 -13.35
N GLU A 131 -2.28 -3.47 -13.29
CA GLU A 131 -1.70 -2.67 -14.37
C GLU A 131 -0.26 -2.21 -14.04
N SER A 132 -0.09 -1.07 -13.35
CA SER A 132 1.19 -0.37 -13.25
C SER A 132 1.72 -0.24 -11.82
N LEU A 133 3.03 -0.48 -11.66
CA LEU A 133 3.70 -0.35 -10.37
C LEU A 133 4.94 0.54 -10.47
N ARG A 134 5.06 1.52 -9.57
CA ARG A 134 6.30 2.26 -9.36
C ARG A 134 6.83 2.06 -7.94
N TRP A 135 7.97 1.41 -7.82
CA TRP A 135 8.65 1.12 -6.57
C TRP A 135 9.99 1.85 -6.45
N ARG A 136 10.19 2.64 -5.38
CA ARG A 136 11.44 3.38 -5.12
C ARG A 136 11.86 3.28 -3.65
N LYS A 137 12.98 2.64 -3.35
CA LYS A 137 13.61 2.69 -2.02
C LYS A 137 14.73 3.75 -2.01
N VAL A 138 14.89 4.47 -0.89
CA VAL A 138 16.00 5.43 -0.65
C VAL A 138 16.85 5.03 0.57
N ARG A 139 16.80 3.76 1.00
CA ARG A 139 17.77 3.22 1.96
C ARG A 139 18.34 1.91 1.43
N VAL A 140 19.62 1.93 1.09
CA VAL A 140 20.47 0.77 0.83
C VAL A 140 21.07 0.41 2.18
N GLY A 141 20.74 -0.77 2.69
CA GLY A 141 21.02 -1.17 4.05
C GLY A 141 19.91 -2.11 4.52
N GLU A 142 20.26 -3.38 4.60
CA GLU A 142 19.51 -4.51 5.17
C GLU A 142 18.33 -5.08 4.35
N LYS A 143 18.32 -6.42 4.34
CA LYS A 143 17.61 -7.39 3.47
C LYS A 143 16.09 -7.29 3.55
N SER A 144 15.51 -6.21 3.06
CA SER A 144 14.06 -6.06 3.07
C SER A 144 13.61 -5.21 1.91
N ALA A 145 12.83 -5.76 0.99
CA ALA A 145 11.84 -4.93 0.32
C ALA A 145 10.64 -5.74 -0.14
N LEU A 146 10.81 -6.85 -0.87
CA LEU A 146 9.68 -7.62 -1.39
C LEU A 146 10.00 -9.08 -1.78
N GLU A 147 9.28 -10.04 -1.16
CA GLU A 147 9.46 -11.49 -1.42
C GLU A 147 8.86 -11.85 -2.78
N LYS A 148 7.60 -11.47 -3.03
CA LYS A 148 6.85 -11.87 -4.22
C LYS A 148 6.08 -10.72 -4.83
N LEU A 149 6.42 -10.38 -6.08
CA LEU A 149 5.72 -9.41 -6.91
C LEU A 149 5.07 -10.10 -8.12
N ARG A 150 3.78 -9.84 -8.31
CA ARG A 150 3.08 -10.06 -9.57
C ARG A 150 2.53 -8.73 -10.09
N ALA A 151 2.92 -8.36 -11.30
CA ALA A 151 2.39 -7.21 -12.03
C ALA A 151 1.92 -7.70 -13.41
N GLY A 152 0.80 -7.17 -13.92
CA GLY A 152 0.32 -7.49 -15.26
C GLY A 152 1.15 -6.78 -16.32
N GLU A 153 1.26 -5.46 -16.26
CA GLU A 153 1.88 -4.68 -17.33
C GLU A 153 3.33 -4.30 -16.99
N THR A 154 3.54 -3.08 -16.48
CA THR A 154 4.86 -2.41 -16.51
C THR A 154 5.40 -2.06 -15.12
N PRO A 155 5.93 -3.03 -14.34
CA PRO A 155 6.54 -2.72 -13.07
C PRO A 155 7.88 -2.00 -13.26
N CYS A 156 8.02 -0.84 -12.61
CA CYS A 156 9.23 -0.04 -12.56
C CYS A 156 9.83 -0.06 -11.15
N CYS A 157 10.98 -0.71 -11.00
CA CYS A 157 11.65 -0.92 -9.71
C CYS A 157 13.01 -0.22 -9.66
N ILE A 158 13.20 0.69 -8.72
CA ILE A 158 14.45 1.46 -8.57
C ILE A 158 14.99 1.28 -7.16
N LYS A 159 16.28 0.92 -7.06
CA LYS A 159 16.98 0.70 -5.79
C LYS A 159 16.24 -0.32 -4.89
N SER A 160 15.89 -1.48 -5.45
CA SER A 160 15.08 -2.50 -4.77
C SER A 160 15.77 -3.86 -4.72
N ALA A 161 15.40 -4.67 -3.73
CA ALA A 161 15.79 -6.08 -3.62
C ALA A 161 14.53 -6.95 -3.67
N LEU A 162 14.48 -7.91 -4.59
CA LEU A 162 13.33 -8.76 -4.87
C LEU A 162 13.74 -10.24 -4.94
N GLU A 163 12.98 -11.14 -4.34
CA GLU A 163 13.24 -12.58 -4.52
C GLU A 163 12.58 -13.10 -5.81
N LYS A 164 11.28 -12.79 -6.01
CA LYS A 164 10.51 -13.30 -7.16
C LYS A 164 9.67 -12.20 -7.81
N LEU A 165 9.91 -11.98 -9.10
CA LEU A 165 9.11 -11.10 -9.96
C LEU A 165 8.43 -11.91 -11.07
N ARG A 166 7.11 -11.72 -11.21
CA ARG A 166 6.36 -12.08 -12.41
C ARG A 166 5.75 -10.82 -13.01
N ALA A 167 6.12 -10.52 -14.24
CA ALA A 167 5.56 -9.44 -15.05
C ALA A 167 4.93 -10.05 -16.31
N GLY A 168 3.77 -9.57 -16.74
CA GLY A 168 3.20 -9.94 -18.04
C GLY A 168 3.94 -9.26 -19.18
N GLU A 169 4.17 -7.95 -19.09
CA GLU A 169 4.82 -7.17 -20.16
C GLU A 169 6.29 -6.83 -19.83
N THR A 170 6.75 -5.60 -20.12
CA THR A 170 8.14 -5.13 -20.00
C THR A 170 8.49 -4.58 -18.60
N PRO A 171 9.02 -5.40 -17.67
CA PRO A 171 9.53 -4.89 -16.40
C PRO A 171 10.78 -4.05 -16.61
N ARG A 172 10.89 -2.96 -15.84
CA ARG A 172 12.08 -2.09 -15.82
C ARG A 172 12.68 -2.06 -14.43
N TRP A 173 13.96 -2.38 -14.27
CA TRP A 173 14.65 -2.20 -12.99
C TRP A 173 16.04 -1.57 -13.08
N ARG A 174 16.39 -0.77 -12.06
CA ARG A 174 17.68 -0.05 -11.99
C ARG A 174 18.27 -0.10 -10.59
N ASN A 175 19.58 -0.29 -10.49
CA ASN A 175 20.30 -0.37 -9.21
C ASN A 175 19.65 -1.37 -8.24
N SER A 176 19.24 -2.54 -8.75
CA SER A 176 18.40 -3.49 -8.02
C SER A 176 18.96 -4.91 -8.06
N VAL A 177 18.56 -5.74 -7.10
CA VAL A 177 18.91 -7.17 -7.02
C VAL A 177 17.63 -7.99 -7.15
N LEU A 178 17.63 -9.00 -8.00
CA LEU A 178 16.49 -9.89 -8.23
C LEU A 178 16.95 -11.35 -8.35
N ASP A 179 16.36 -12.27 -7.58
CA ASP A 179 16.78 -13.68 -7.70
C ASP A 179 16.09 -14.34 -8.92
N LYS A 180 14.77 -14.24 -9.04
CA LYS A 180 14.00 -14.93 -10.09
C LYS A 180 13.05 -14.00 -10.82
N LEU A 181 13.22 -13.89 -12.14
CA LEU A 181 12.32 -13.18 -13.04
C LEU A 181 11.59 -14.13 -13.99
N ARG A 182 10.26 -13.93 -14.09
CA ARG A 182 9.48 -14.32 -15.26
C ARG A 182 8.85 -13.09 -15.89
N ALA A 183 9.16 -12.82 -17.14
CA ALA A 183 8.55 -11.76 -17.94
C ALA A 183 7.93 -12.38 -19.19
N GLY A 184 6.74 -11.93 -19.61
CA GLY A 184 6.20 -12.31 -20.92
C GLY A 184 6.99 -11.64 -22.03
N GLU A 185 7.23 -10.33 -21.91
CA GLU A 185 7.98 -9.54 -22.89
C GLU A 185 9.43 -9.25 -22.45
N THR A 186 10.10 -8.33 -23.16
CA THR A 186 11.51 -7.93 -22.97
C THR A 186 11.73 -7.11 -21.68
N PRO A 187 12.33 -7.69 -20.63
CA PRO A 187 12.82 -6.93 -19.50
C PRO A 187 13.93 -5.94 -19.86
N CYS A 188 13.94 -4.78 -19.20
CA CYS A 188 15.04 -3.80 -19.28
C CYS A 188 15.67 -3.58 -17.91
N TRP A 189 16.98 -3.81 -17.78
CA TRP A 189 17.69 -3.48 -16.54
C TRP A 189 19.04 -2.83 -16.72
N ARG A 190 19.45 -2.07 -15.70
CA ARG A 190 20.73 -1.34 -15.65
C ARG A 190 21.33 -1.38 -14.25
N ASN A 191 22.64 -1.64 -14.17
CA ASN A 191 23.39 -1.69 -12.91
C ASN A 191 22.67 -2.59 -11.88
N SER A 192 22.24 -3.78 -12.31
CA SER A 192 21.40 -4.66 -11.52
C SER A 192 21.86 -6.10 -11.67
N VAL A 193 21.59 -6.91 -10.65
CA VAL A 193 21.96 -8.34 -10.59
C VAL A 193 20.69 -9.18 -10.74
N LEU A 194 20.76 -10.20 -11.59
CA LEU A 194 19.69 -11.19 -11.78
C LEU A 194 20.28 -12.60 -11.78
N GLU A 195 19.79 -13.47 -10.90
CA GLU A 195 20.27 -14.88 -10.84
C GLU A 195 19.58 -15.76 -11.88
N LYS A 196 18.25 -15.64 -12.05
CA LYS A 196 17.49 -16.51 -12.96
C LYS A 196 16.47 -15.74 -13.79
N LEU A 197 16.56 -15.89 -15.11
CA LEU A 197 15.64 -15.26 -16.07
C LEU A 197 14.87 -16.28 -16.89
N ARG A 198 13.55 -16.08 -17.01
CA ARG A 198 12.72 -16.66 -18.07
C ARG A 198 11.96 -15.53 -18.76
N ALA A 199 12.26 -15.28 -20.03
CA ALA A 199 11.59 -14.28 -20.86
C ALA A 199 11.03 -14.95 -22.12
N GLY A 200 9.88 -14.47 -22.61
CA GLY A 200 9.19 -15.06 -23.76
C GLY A 200 9.82 -14.70 -25.11
N GLU A 201 10.19 -13.43 -25.34
CA GLU A 201 10.34 -12.95 -26.73
C GLU A 201 11.68 -12.32 -27.15
N THR A 202 12.61 -11.93 -26.27
CA THR A 202 14.04 -11.60 -26.57
C THR A 202 14.75 -10.97 -25.37
N LEU A 203 16.07 -10.79 -25.42
CA LEU A 203 16.89 -10.20 -24.34
C LEU A 203 17.62 -8.93 -24.80
N ARG A 204 17.47 -7.82 -24.07
CA ARG A 204 18.25 -6.59 -24.27
C ARG A 204 19.02 -6.21 -23.00
N ARG A 205 20.35 -6.39 -23.01
CA ARG A 205 21.24 -6.12 -21.86
C ARG A 205 22.08 -4.85 -22.04
N ARG A 206 22.32 -4.10 -20.96
CA ARG A 206 23.42 -3.11 -20.86
C ARG A 206 23.98 -3.12 -19.43
N ASN A 207 25.30 -3.23 -19.28
CA ASN A 207 26.06 -3.15 -18.01
C ASN A 207 25.40 -3.91 -16.85
N SER A 208 25.31 -5.23 -16.98
CA SER A 208 24.60 -6.11 -16.05
C SER A 208 25.28 -7.48 -15.97
N ALA A 209 25.32 -8.08 -14.77
CA ALA A 209 25.79 -9.44 -14.55
C ALA A 209 24.59 -10.40 -14.43
N LEU A 210 24.67 -11.55 -15.11
CA LEU A 210 23.96 -12.76 -14.72
C LEU A 210 24.99 -13.67 -14.07
N GLU A 211 24.68 -14.21 -12.91
CA GLU A 211 25.43 -15.34 -12.35
C GLU A 211 24.98 -16.66 -12.99
#